data_AF-A0A352J2S5-F1
#
_entry.id   AF-A0A352J2S5-F1
#
_cell.length_a   1.000
_cell.length_b   1.000
_cell.length_c   1.000
_cell.angle_alpha   90.00
_cell.angle_beta   90.00
_cell.angle_gamma   90.00
#
_symmetry.space_group_name_H-M   'P 1'
#
loop_
_entity.id
_entity.type
_entity.pdbx_description
1 polymer ?
#
loop_
_entity_poly.entity_id
_entity_poly.type
_entity_poly.pdbx_seq_one_letter_code
_entity_poly.pdbx_strand_id
1 'polypeptide(L)'
;MRKQGCLLVYFALVVFCTYAQNKPTGLMTDLLKKTGEVFINGYPSTLDHEEIDSAIEPVQTAKILSEYPSFSWIVPNKGKNTLQSGYRIILSDSLNLIQKGEG
;
A
#
# COMPACT_ATOMS: atom_id res chain seq x y z
N MET A 1 6.02 -23.09 40.72
CA MET A 1 6.85 -22.97 39.50
C MET A 1 6.13 -23.32 38.18
N ARG A 2 4.91 -23.89 38.17
CA ARG A 2 4.24 -24.36 36.93
C ARG A 2 3.51 -23.26 36.13
N LYS A 3 3.15 -22.12 36.76
CA LYS A 3 2.44 -21.01 36.11
C LYS A 3 3.34 -20.05 35.33
N GLN A 4 4.59 -19.87 35.74
CA GLN A 4 5.57 -19.00 35.06
C GLN A 4 5.99 -19.55 33.69
N GLY A 5 6.21 -20.87 33.58
CA GLY A 5 6.55 -21.51 32.30
C GLY A 5 5.41 -21.43 31.27
N CYS A 6 4.16 -21.52 31.70
CA CYS A 6 3.00 -21.42 30.81
C CYS A 6 2.80 -19.98 30.27
N LEU A 7 3.09 -18.97 31.09
CA LEU A 7 2.98 -17.56 30.71
C LEU A 7 4.07 -17.14 29.71
N LEU A 8 5.29 -17.65 29.87
CA LEU A 8 6.40 -17.44 28.94
C LEU A 8 6.13 -18.09 27.57
N VAL A 9 5.52 -19.27 27.54
CA VAL A 9 5.13 -19.95 26.29
C VAL A 9 4.02 -19.18 25.56
N TYR A 10 3.05 -18.65 26.29
CA TYR A 10 1.99 -17.82 25.71
C TYR A 10 2.54 -16.52 25.12
N PHE A 11 3.46 -15.86 25.83
CA PHE A 11 4.11 -14.64 25.37
C PHE A 11 4.96 -14.89 24.11
N ALA A 12 5.70 -16.00 24.06
CA ALA A 12 6.48 -16.40 22.88
C ALA A 12 5.58 -16.70 21.66
N LEU A 13 4.44 -17.38 21.86
CA LEU A 13 3.48 -17.66 20.78
C LEU A 13 2.87 -16.38 20.18
N VAL A 14 2.54 -15.39 21.01
CA VAL A 14 2.02 -14.10 20.54
C VAL A 14 3.06 -13.33 19.72
N VAL A 15 4.33 -13.37 20.12
CA VAL A 15 5.44 -12.69 19.41
C VAL A 15 5.72 -13.32 18.03
N PHE A 16 5.57 -14.64 17.88
CA PHE A 16 5.73 -15.30 16.58
C PHE A 16 4.59 -14.99 15.59
N CYS A 17 3.38 -14.71 16.08
CA CYS A 17 2.24 -14.38 15.22
C CYS A 17 2.34 -12.98 14.57
N THR A 18 3.15 -12.06 15.10
CA THR A 18 3.15 -10.65 14.65
C THR A 18 4.20 -10.32 13.59
N TYR A 19 5.07 -11.26 13.20
CA TYR A 19 6.07 -11.03 12.14
C TYR A 19 5.55 -11.42 10.75
N ALA A 20 4.57 -10.66 10.26
CA ALA A 20 4.14 -10.73 8.85
C ALA A 20 5.20 -10.07 7.96
N GLN A 21 6.33 -10.75 7.73
CA GLN A 21 7.47 -10.27 6.95
C GLN A 21 7.19 -9.99 5.46
N ASN A 22 5.96 -10.21 4.98
CA ASN A 22 5.60 -10.07 3.56
C ASN A 22 4.37 -9.18 3.42
N LYS A 23 4.62 -7.87 3.43
CA LYS A 23 3.60 -6.87 3.17
C LYS A 23 3.10 -7.02 1.72
N PRO A 24 1.78 -6.88 1.47
CA PRO A 24 1.27 -6.72 0.12
C PRO A 24 2.02 -5.60 -0.62
N THR A 25 2.20 -5.77 -1.92
CA THR A 25 2.91 -4.79 -2.77
C THR A 25 2.07 -4.45 -3.99
N GLY A 26 2.48 -3.42 -4.72
CA GLY A 26 1.83 -3.06 -5.98
C GLY A 26 0.35 -2.74 -5.81
N LEU A 27 0.01 -1.84 -4.87
CA LEU A 27 -1.33 -1.29 -4.77
C LEU A 27 -1.68 -0.60 -6.10
N MET A 28 -2.88 -0.88 -6.61
CA MET A 28 -3.41 -0.35 -7.86
C MET A 28 -4.86 0.07 -7.62
N THR A 29 -5.31 1.06 -8.40
CA THR A 29 -6.71 1.48 -8.44
C THR A 29 -7.21 1.37 -9.87
N ASP A 30 -8.31 0.66 -10.10
CA ASP A 30 -8.86 0.42 -11.45
C ASP A 30 -7.82 -0.11 -12.46
N LEU A 31 -6.96 -1.02 -11.98
CA LEU A 31 -5.81 -1.59 -12.72
C LEU A 31 -4.72 -0.57 -13.12
N LEU A 32 -4.76 0.65 -12.59
CA LEU A 32 -3.70 1.64 -12.74
C LEU A 32 -2.70 1.50 -11.59
N LYS A 33 -1.44 1.18 -11.92
CA LYS A 33 -0.36 0.98 -10.94
C LYS A 33 0.36 2.26 -10.54
N LYS A 34 0.36 3.26 -11.41
CA LYS A 34 1.20 4.46 -11.33
C LYS A 34 0.35 5.72 -11.35
N THR A 35 -0.71 5.73 -10.55
CA THR A 35 -1.69 6.84 -10.50
C THR A 35 -1.10 8.14 -9.99
N GLY A 36 -0.03 8.08 -9.19
CA GLY A 36 0.70 9.26 -8.73
C GLY A 36 1.84 9.71 -9.65
N GLU A 37 2.14 8.98 -10.73
CA GLU A 37 3.21 9.40 -11.65
C GLU A 37 2.71 10.43 -12.66
N VAL A 38 3.59 11.38 -12.95
CA VAL A 38 3.39 12.44 -13.93
C VAL A 38 4.13 12.06 -15.21
N PHE A 39 3.52 12.30 -16.37
CA PHE A 39 4.11 12.01 -17.67
C PHE A 39 4.25 13.29 -18.49
N ILE A 40 5.32 13.39 -19.26
CA ILE A 40 5.50 14.44 -20.28
C ILE A 40 5.74 13.72 -21.60
N ASN A 41 4.92 14.01 -22.60
CA ASN A 41 5.00 13.38 -23.92
C ASN A 41 5.03 11.83 -23.88
N GLY A 42 4.30 11.22 -22.93
CA GLY A 42 4.24 9.77 -22.75
C GLY A 42 5.38 9.14 -21.94
N TYR A 43 6.36 9.91 -21.46
CA TYR A 43 7.46 9.41 -20.63
C TYR A 43 7.31 9.84 -19.16
N PRO A 44 7.69 8.98 -18.18
CA PRO A 44 7.67 9.37 -16.77
C PRO A 44 8.53 10.62 -16.54
N SER A 45 7.97 11.56 -15.79
CA SER A 45 8.61 12.81 -15.37
C SER A 45 9.12 12.71 -13.93
N THR A 46 10.01 13.61 -13.57
CA THR A 46 10.45 13.84 -12.18
C THR A 46 9.59 14.86 -11.45
N LEU A 47 8.64 15.51 -12.13
CA LEU A 47 7.72 16.47 -11.52
C LEU A 47 6.86 15.80 -10.45
N ASP A 48 6.70 16.48 -9.32
CA ASP A 48 5.73 16.08 -8.30
C ASP A 48 4.32 16.52 -8.69
N HIS A 49 3.30 15.92 -8.07
CA HIS A 49 1.90 16.25 -8.31
C HIS A 49 1.58 17.71 -7.94
N GLU A 50 2.23 18.24 -6.91
CA GLU A 50 2.09 19.63 -6.44
C GLU A 50 2.65 20.65 -7.46
N GLU A 51 3.55 20.22 -8.34
CA GLU A 51 4.23 21.09 -9.31
C GLU A 51 3.52 21.14 -10.67
N ILE A 52 2.53 20.26 -10.90
CA ILE A 52 1.82 20.11 -12.18
C ILE A 52 1.21 21.44 -12.64
N ASP A 53 0.55 22.15 -11.73
CA ASP A 53 -0.16 23.40 -12.07
C ASP A 53 0.78 24.54 -12.47
N SER A 54 2.05 24.45 -12.09
CA SER A 54 3.10 25.43 -12.43
C SER A 54 3.95 25.03 -13.62
N ALA A 55 3.76 23.81 -14.15
CA ALA A 55 4.54 23.30 -15.27
C ALA A 55 4.10 23.97 -16.59
N ILE A 56 5.09 24.43 -17.36
CA ILE A 56 4.88 24.91 -18.74
C ILE A 56 4.77 23.76 -19.75
N GLU A 57 5.16 22.55 -19.33
CA GLU A 57 5.25 21.36 -20.18
C GLU A 57 3.87 20.73 -20.39
N PRO A 58 3.65 19.97 -21.47
CA PRO A 58 2.40 19.26 -21.70
C PRO A 58 2.29 18.04 -20.77
N VAL A 59 1.91 18.30 -19.53
CA VAL A 59 1.78 17.29 -18.47
C VAL A 59 0.57 16.39 -18.71
N GLN A 60 0.76 15.09 -18.46
CA GLN A 60 -0.23 14.03 -18.59
C GLN A 60 -0.28 13.21 -17.29
N THR A 61 -1.48 12.92 -16.81
CA THR A 61 -1.71 12.12 -15.59
C THR A 61 -2.79 11.08 -15.83
N ALA A 62 -2.70 9.93 -15.15
CA ALA A 62 -3.78 8.94 -15.17
C ALA A 62 -4.86 9.31 -14.15
N LYS A 63 -6.05 9.72 -14.63
CA LYS A 63 -7.19 10.06 -13.76
C LYS A 63 -8.04 8.83 -13.46
N ILE A 64 -8.48 8.72 -12.21
CA ILE A 64 -9.49 7.76 -11.77
C ILE A 64 -10.86 8.44 -11.95
N LEU A 65 -11.69 7.91 -12.84
CA LEU A 65 -13.01 8.46 -13.15
C LEU A 65 -14.17 7.57 -12.65
N SER A 66 -13.85 6.44 -12.03
CA SER A 66 -14.85 5.55 -11.44
C SER A 66 -15.45 6.20 -10.20
N GLU A 67 -16.79 6.19 -10.09
CA GLU A 67 -17.49 6.60 -8.87
C GLU A 67 -17.20 5.62 -7.70
N TYR A 68 -16.98 4.34 -8.03
CA TYR A 68 -16.66 3.28 -7.08
C TYR A 68 -15.35 2.60 -7.52
N PRO A 69 -14.19 3.19 -7.21
CA PRO A 69 -12.91 2.65 -7.63
C PRO A 69 -12.62 1.31 -6.96
N SER A 70 -12.00 0.40 -7.70
CA SER A 70 -11.58 -0.91 -7.19
C SER A 70 -10.09 -0.90 -6.85
N PHE A 71 -9.75 -1.36 -5.65
CA PHE A 71 -8.37 -1.53 -5.23
C PHE A 71 -7.90 -2.97 -5.45
N SER A 72 -6.70 -3.12 -5.97
CA SER A 72 -6.02 -4.42 -6.09
C SER A 72 -4.58 -4.32 -5.62
N TRP A 73 -4.03 -5.45 -5.19
CA TRP A 73 -2.64 -5.55 -4.72
C TRP A 73 -2.11 -6.96 -4.93
N ILE A 74 -0.80 -7.09 -4.85
CA ILE A 74 -0.08 -8.36 -4.98
C ILE A 74 0.14 -8.95 -3.60
N VAL A 75 -0.32 -10.19 -3.42
CA VAL A 75 0.03 -11.01 -2.25
C VAL A 75 1.34 -11.73 -2.57
N PRO A 76 2.46 -11.39 -1.91
CA PRO A 76 3.75 -11.98 -2.23
C PRO A 76 3.76 -13.49 -1.89
N ASN A 77 4.15 -14.30 -2.87
CA ASN A 77 4.19 -15.75 -2.76
C ASN A 77 5.22 -16.21 -1.70
N LYS A 78 4.78 -17.03 -0.73
CA LYS A 78 5.64 -17.68 0.28
C LYS A 78 5.83 -19.18 0.06
N GLY A 79 5.33 -19.72 -1.04
CA GLY A 79 5.30 -21.14 -1.35
C GLY A 79 3.90 -21.61 -1.75
N LYS A 80 3.73 -22.93 -1.89
CA LYS A 80 2.43 -23.53 -2.22
C LYS A 80 1.38 -23.15 -1.16
N ASN A 81 0.18 -22.82 -1.62
CA ASN A 81 -0.98 -22.48 -0.77
C ASN A 81 -0.83 -21.20 0.08
N THR A 82 -0.12 -20.18 -0.44
CA THR A 82 -0.13 -18.85 0.18
C THR A 82 -1.53 -18.23 0.05
N LEU A 83 -2.16 -17.89 1.18
CA LEU A 83 -3.48 -17.25 1.23
C LEU A 83 -3.42 -15.99 2.10
N GLN A 84 -4.21 -14.98 1.72
CA GLN A 84 -4.42 -13.78 2.52
C GLN A 84 -5.61 -13.99 3.46
N SER A 85 -5.40 -13.82 4.76
CA SER A 85 -6.45 -13.97 5.78
C SER A 85 -7.20 -12.67 6.07
N GLY A 86 -6.64 -11.52 5.70
CA GLY A 86 -7.26 -10.21 5.92
C GLY A 86 -6.48 -9.07 5.25
N TYR A 87 -7.12 -7.90 5.18
CA TYR A 87 -6.53 -6.68 4.63
C TYR A 87 -7.02 -5.45 5.40
N ARG A 88 -6.26 -4.36 5.29
CA ARG A 88 -6.65 -3.02 5.71
C ARG A 88 -6.21 -2.05 4.62
N ILE A 89 -7.15 -1.28 4.09
CA ILE A 89 -6.87 -0.18 3.16
C ILE A 89 -6.99 1.12 3.97
N ILE A 90 -6.01 2.00 3.80
CA ILE A 90 -5.99 3.33 4.41
C ILE A 90 -5.99 4.32 3.24
N LEU A 91 -6.95 5.25 3.27
CA LEU A 91 -7.12 6.27 2.24
C LEU A 91 -7.16 7.62 2.94
N SER A 92 -6.40 8.58 2.44
CA SER A 92 -6.36 9.96 2.94
C SER A 92 -5.94 10.89 1.80
N ASP A 93 -6.39 12.14 1.86
CA ASP A 93 -5.96 13.24 0.98
C ASP A 93 -4.66 13.92 1.46
N SER A 94 -4.16 13.54 2.63
CA SER A 94 -2.93 14.04 3.23
C SER A 94 -1.85 12.97 3.27
N LEU A 95 -0.70 13.28 2.67
CA LEU A 95 0.50 12.45 2.73
C LEU A 95 0.97 12.21 4.17
N ASN A 96 0.85 13.23 5.03
CA ASN A 96 1.27 13.15 6.44
C ASN A 96 0.42 12.15 7.24
N LEU A 97 -0.91 12.14 7.04
CA LEU A 97 -1.79 11.18 7.71
C LEU A 97 -1.51 9.74 7.26
N ILE A 98 -1.30 9.52 5.96
CA ILE A 98 -0.93 8.19 5.43
C ILE A 98 0.36 7.67 6.07
N GLN A 99 1.37 8.53 6.25
CA GLN A 99 2.64 8.16 6.89
C GLN A 99 2.48 7.73 8.35
N LYS A 100 1.44 8.23 9.04
CA LYS A 100 1.07 7.82 10.40
C LYS A 100 0.18 6.58 10.44
N GLY A 101 -0.29 6.10 9.28
CA GLY A 101 -1.28 5.02 9.19
C GLY A 101 -2.69 5.49 9.57
N GLU A 102 -2.96 6.77 9.41
CA GLU A 102 -4.25 7.42 9.63
C GLU A 102 -4.88 7.71 8.25
N GLY A 103 -6.19 7.44 8.15
CA GLY A 103 -7.00 7.69 6.97
C GLY A 103 -8.06 8.74 7.28
#